data_AF-A0A6V7UM91-F1
#
_entry.id   AF-A0A6V7UM91-F1
#
_cell.length_a   1.000
_cell.length_b   1.000
_cell.length_c   1.000
_cell.angle_alpha   90.00
_cell.angle_beta   90.00
_cell.angle_gamma   90.00
#
_symmetry.space_group_name_H-M   'P 1'
#
loop_
_entity.id
_entity.type
_entity.pdbx_description
1 polymer ?
#
loop_
_entity_poly.entity_id
_entity_poly.type
_entity_poly.pdbx_seq_one_letter_code
_entity_poly.pdbx_strand_id
1 'polypeptide(L)'
;MSIFLTSALLIISMIAMTEGAGDRSASTSTGCTTYFGMLDHADTKENNKRKTFKPNVENISNTLKVTGGATFSNTSVALVVGNEVLCMAKTGSSDDCGMRNEALTGTMKFVISDNIIVEVPFKDVFFFTDNKCVIQLVSYNVGTHETLLKINDVDFKITATDKKISPKACTMKM
;
A
#
# COMPACT_ATOMS: atom_id res chain seq x y z
N MET A 1 -17.67 70.67 9.56
CA MET A 1 -18.02 69.71 10.64
C MET A 1 -16.73 69.38 11.39
N SER A 2 -16.79 69.37 12.72
CA SER A 2 -15.73 69.26 13.74
C SER A 2 -14.46 68.51 13.32
N ILE A 3 -13.25 69.09 13.41
CA ILE A 3 -12.35 69.32 14.57
C ILE A 3 -12.02 68.07 15.41
N PHE A 4 -10.72 68.00 15.75
CA PHE A 4 -10.04 67.33 16.86
C PHE A 4 -9.30 66.04 16.48
N LEU A 5 -7.98 66.11 16.29
CA LEU A 5 -6.90 66.11 17.32
C LEU A 5 -6.81 64.75 18.01
N THR A 6 -5.70 64.05 17.81
CA THR A 6 -4.68 63.90 18.86
C THR A 6 -3.39 63.31 18.27
N SER A 7 -2.33 64.08 18.49
CA SER A 7 -0.92 63.79 18.34
C SER A 7 -0.50 62.45 18.97
N ALA A 8 0.52 61.80 18.41
CA ALA A 8 1.86 61.74 19.01
C ALA A 8 2.72 60.59 18.43
N LEU A 9 3.92 61.00 17.99
CA LEU A 9 5.23 60.34 17.98
C LEU A 9 5.37 58.87 17.51
N LEU A 10 6.09 58.61 16.42
CA LEU A 10 7.56 58.45 16.30
C LEU A 10 8.12 57.25 17.11
N ILE A 11 8.66 56.24 16.41
CA ILE A 11 10.02 55.66 16.56
C ILE A 11 10.09 54.28 15.85
N ILE A 12 10.78 54.28 14.70
CA ILE A 12 11.83 53.37 14.21
C ILE A 12 11.93 51.99 14.90
N SER A 13 11.93 50.89 14.13
CA SER A 13 13.02 49.89 14.06
C SER A 13 12.66 48.65 13.22
N MET A 14 13.47 48.43 12.18
CA MET A 14 13.96 47.16 11.60
C MET A 14 13.10 45.88 11.73
N ILE A 15 12.80 45.22 10.61
CA ILE A 15 13.29 43.86 10.30
C ILE A 15 13.38 43.69 8.76
N ALA A 16 14.61 43.42 8.34
CA ALA A 16 15.09 42.65 7.18
C ALA A 16 14.42 42.80 5.80
N MET A 17 15.17 43.41 4.87
CA MET A 17 15.19 43.00 3.47
C MET A 17 15.80 41.58 3.39
N THR A 18 15.07 40.63 2.82
CA THR A 18 15.68 39.63 1.94
C THR A 18 14.76 39.55 0.73
N GLU A 19 15.36 39.89 -0.40
CA GLU A 19 14.73 40.10 -1.68
C GLU A 19 14.01 38.85 -2.17
N GLY A 20 12.94 39.07 -2.92
CA GLY A 20 12.19 38.02 -3.58
C GLY A 20 13.09 37.14 -4.43
N ALA A 21 13.08 35.85 -4.12
CA ALA A 21 13.53 34.80 -5.01
C ALA A 21 12.40 33.77 -5.13
N GLY A 22 11.43 34.12 -5.97
CA GLY A 22 10.54 33.21 -6.67
C GLY A 22 9.52 32.47 -5.82
N ASP A 23 8.27 32.53 -6.27
CA ASP A 23 7.30 31.46 -6.10
C ASP A 23 7.93 30.13 -6.57
N ARG A 24 8.70 29.48 -5.71
CA ARG A 24 8.86 28.04 -5.76
C ARG A 24 7.57 27.52 -5.15
N SER A 25 6.60 27.21 -5.99
CA SER A 25 5.66 26.14 -5.66
C SER A 25 6.50 24.98 -5.15
N ALA A 26 6.56 24.84 -3.83
CA ALA A 26 6.99 23.62 -3.20
C ALA A 26 5.96 22.60 -3.68
N SER A 27 6.31 21.86 -4.74
CA SER A 27 5.66 20.60 -5.05
C SER A 27 5.80 19.79 -3.77
N THR A 28 4.75 19.78 -2.96
CA THR A 28 4.67 18.95 -1.76
C THR A 28 4.74 17.52 -2.28
N SER A 29 5.94 16.96 -2.32
CA SER A 29 6.13 15.51 -2.35
C SER A 29 5.49 15.01 -1.08
N THR A 30 4.20 14.68 -1.15
CA THR A 30 3.49 14.07 -0.04
C THR A 30 4.20 12.74 0.22
N GLY A 31 4.94 12.67 1.31
CA GLY A 31 5.82 11.53 1.59
C GLY A 31 5.07 10.19 1.60
N CYS A 32 5.76 9.11 1.24
CA CYS A 32 5.22 7.76 1.33
C CYS A 32 5.16 7.31 2.79
N THR A 33 3.98 6.88 3.23
CA THR A 33 3.80 6.19 4.50
C THR A 33 3.67 4.69 4.23
N THR A 34 4.62 3.92 4.76
CA THR A 34 4.58 2.46 4.75
C THR A 34 3.99 1.99 6.07
N TYR A 35 2.87 1.30 6.03
CA TYR A 35 2.31 0.59 7.17
C TYR A 35 2.79 -0.85 7.13
N PHE A 36 3.36 -1.34 8.22
CA PHE A 36 3.62 -2.77 8.36
C PHE A 36 2.34 -3.44 8.84
N GLY A 37 1.99 -4.57 8.23
CA GLY A 37 0.78 -5.29 8.53
C GLY A 37 1.05 -6.74 8.90
N MET A 38 0.15 -7.33 9.69
CA MET A 38 0.10 -8.76 9.93
C MET A 38 -1.12 -9.35 9.23
N LEU A 39 -0.94 -10.48 8.54
CA LEU A 39 -2.04 -11.21 7.91
C LEU A 39 -2.66 -12.19 8.90
N ASP A 40 -3.89 -11.91 9.30
CA ASP A 40 -4.69 -12.79 10.16
C ASP A 40 -5.81 -13.42 9.34
N HIS A 41 -6.12 -14.69 9.60
CA HIS A 41 -7.36 -15.28 9.08
C HIS A 41 -8.56 -14.53 9.67
N ALA A 42 -9.42 -14.01 8.81
CA ALA A 42 -10.59 -13.26 9.26
C ALA A 42 -11.70 -14.18 9.80
N ASP A 43 -11.66 -15.47 9.43
CA ASP A 43 -12.59 -16.50 9.88
C ASP A 43 -12.08 -17.32 11.07
N THR A 44 -13.00 -17.75 11.93
CA THR A 44 -12.72 -18.69 13.03
C THR A 44 -12.35 -20.07 12.48
N LYS A 45 -11.54 -20.83 13.25
CA LYS A 45 -10.89 -22.09 12.83
C LYS A 45 -11.78 -23.18 12.21
N GLU A 46 -13.11 -23.11 12.32
CA GLU A 46 -14.05 -24.10 11.75
C GLU A 46 -14.35 -23.91 10.25
N ASN A 47 -14.22 -22.69 9.70
CA ASN A 47 -14.40 -22.44 8.25
C ASN A 47 -13.16 -22.80 7.41
N ASN A 48 -12.04 -23.15 8.05
CA ASN A 48 -10.79 -23.61 7.42
C ASN A 48 -10.90 -25.00 6.77
N LYS A 49 -12.11 -25.54 6.59
CA LYS A 49 -12.36 -26.71 5.73
C LYS A 49 -12.16 -26.30 4.27
N ARG A 50 -10.88 -26.19 3.89
CA ARG A 50 -10.31 -26.32 2.55
C ARG A 50 -11.28 -25.94 1.42
N LYS A 51 -11.36 -24.66 1.08
CA LYS A 51 -11.58 -24.32 -0.34
C LYS A 51 -10.43 -24.98 -1.13
N THR A 52 -10.81 -25.70 -2.16
CA THR A 52 -10.08 -26.85 -2.71
C THR A 52 -8.66 -26.47 -3.14
N PHE A 53 -7.66 -26.79 -2.32
CA PHE A 53 -6.27 -26.74 -2.77
C PHE A 53 -6.15 -27.68 -3.96
N LYS A 54 -5.88 -27.09 -5.13
CA LYS A 54 -5.50 -27.79 -6.34
C LYS A 54 -4.01 -27.60 -6.54
N PRO A 55 -3.22 -28.69 -6.64
CA PRO A 55 -1.80 -28.57 -6.94
C PRO A 55 -1.57 -27.77 -8.22
N ASN A 56 -0.45 -27.05 -8.26
CA ASN A 56 0.00 -26.40 -9.49
C ASN A 56 0.35 -27.47 -10.53
N VAL A 57 0.07 -27.17 -11.79
CA VAL A 57 0.53 -27.97 -12.91
C VAL A 57 1.97 -27.59 -13.20
N GLU A 58 2.83 -28.61 -13.28
CA GLU A 58 4.24 -28.42 -13.64
C GLU A 58 4.37 -27.83 -15.05
N ASN A 59 5.39 -26.99 -15.26
CA ASN A 59 5.66 -26.28 -16.52
C ASN A 59 4.62 -25.24 -16.94
N ILE A 60 3.68 -24.90 -16.06
CA ILE A 60 2.77 -23.76 -16.24
C ILE A 60 3.21 -22.65 -15.30
N SER A 61 3.26 -21.43 -15.84
CA SER A 61 3.61 -20.26 -15.04
C SER A 61 2.51 -19.90 -14.06
N ASN A 62 2.90 -19.44 -12.88
CA ASN A 62 1.93 -18.96 -11.91
C ASN A 62 1.55 -17.52 -12.19
N THR A 63 0.31 -17.17 -11.83
CA THR A 63 -0.19 -15.81 -12.03
C THR A 63 -0.68 -15.21 -10.73
N LEU A 64 -0.41 -13.92 -10.54
CA LEU A 64 -1.02 -13.10 -9.52
C LEU A 64 -2.16 -12.32 -10.17
N LYS A 65 -3.38 -12.46 -9.66
CA LYS A 65 -4.55 -11.68 -10.11
C LYS A 65 -5.06 -10.85 -8.95
N VAL A 66 -5.28 -9.56 -9.19
CA VAL A 66 -5.83 -8.66 -8.18
C VAL A 66 -7.19 -8.16 -8.65
N THR A 67 -8.17 -8.23 -7.76
CA THR A 67 -9.53 -7.72 -7.97
C THR A 67 -9.94 -6.87 -6.78
N GLY A 68 -10.91 -5.97 -6.97
CA GLY A 68 -11.36 -5.06 -5.93
C GLY A 68 -12.43 -4.11 -6.45
N GLY A 69 -13.19 -3.53 -5.53
CA GLY A 69 -14.18 -2.49 -5.87
C GLY A 69 -13.53 -1.16 -6.29
N ALA A 70 -14.37 -0.16 -6.60
CA ALA A 70 -13.93 1.16 -7.06
C ALA A 70 -12.90 1.84 -6.13
N THR A 71 -13.02 1.62 -4.81
CA THR A 71 -12.08 2.09 -3.78
C THR A 71 -10.64 1.65 -4.02
N PHE A 72 -10.43 0.52 -4.69
CA PHE A 72 -9.11 -0.07 -4.94
C PHE A 72 -8.69 0.04 -6.42
N SER A 73 -9.38 0.86 -7.23
CA SER A 73 -9.13 0.94 -8.68
C SER A 73 -7.69 1.28 -9.06
N ASN A 74 -6.97 2.02 -8.22
CA ASN A 74 -5.56 2.38 -8.41
C ASN A 74 -4.59 1.53 -7.57
N THR A 75 -5.08 0.51 -6.87
CA THR A 75 -4.24 -0.33 -6.02
C THR A 75 -3.41 -1.31 -6.84
N SER A 76 -2.16 -1.47 -6.46
CA SER A 76 -1.27 -2.51 -6.97
C SER A 76 -0.87 -3.45 -5.83
N VAL A 77 -0.79 -4.75 -6.11
CA VAL A 77 -0.26 -5.73 -5.16
C VAL A 77 0.93 -6.43 -5.79
N ALA A 78 2.01 -6.51 -5.02
CA ALA A 78 3.23 -7.17 -5.42
C ALA A 78 3.61 -8.29 -4.45
N LEU A 79 4.08 -9.38 -5.01
CA LEU A 79 4.77 -10.43 -4.26
C LEU A 79 6.27 -10.16 -4.35
N VAL A 80 6.91 -9.87 -3.21
CA VAL A 80 8.35 -9.64 -3.12
C VAL A 80 8.98 -10.82 -2.40
N VAL A 81 9.95 -11.47 -3.03
CA VAL A 81 10.67 -12.63 -2.47
C VAL A 81 12.15 -12.24 -2.39
N GLY A 82 12.71 -12.29 -1.17
CA GLY A 82 14.01 -11.69 -0.90
C GLY A 82 14.01 -10.19 -1.21
N ASN A 83 14.81 -9.78 -2.19
CA ASN A 83 14.93 -8.37 -2.63
C ASN A 83 14.30 -8.10 -4.00
N GLU A 84 13.63 -9.08 -4.60
CA GLU A 84 13.11 -9.00 -5.97
C GLU A 84 11.59 -9.00 -5.97
N VAL A 85 10.99 -8.14 -6.81
CA VAL A 85 9.57 -8.19 -7.11
C VAL A 85 9.33 -9.37 -8.04
N LEU A 86 8.74 -10.44 -7.50
CA LEU A 86 8.45 -11.64 -8.28
C LEU A 86 7.40 -11.38 -9.35
N CYS A 87 6.35 -10.65 -8.99
CA CYS A 87 5.28 -10.19 -9.87
C CYS A 87 4.47 -9.08 -9.20
N MET A 88 3.79 -8.27 -9.99
CA MET A 88 2.94 -7.19 -9.52
C MET A 88 1.73 -6.98 -10.43
N ALA A 89 0.54 -7.09 -9.85
CA ALA A 89 -0.72 -6.84 -10.56
C ALA A 89 -1.45 -5.61 -10.01
N LYS A 90 -2.06 -4.85 -10.90
CA LYS A 90 -3.01 -3.79 -10.54
C LYS A 90 -4.40 -4.40 -10.35
N THR A 91 -5.25 -3.72 -9.59
CA THR A 91 -6.67 -4.08 -9.50
C THR A 91 -7.29 -4.18 -10.89
N GLY A 92 -7.90 -5.32 -11.19
CA GLY A 92 -8.50 -5.62 -12.49
C GLY A 92 -7.54 -6.27 -13.48
N SER A 93 -6.28 -6.48 -13.12
CA SER A 93 -5.27 -7.14 -13.97
C SER A 93 -4.69 -8.39 -13.34
N SER A 94 -3.89 -9.10 -14.13
CA SER A 94 -3.03 -10.18 -13.66
C SER A 94 -1.61 -9.97 -14.15
N ASP A 95 -0.65 -10.57 -13.46
CA ASP A 95 0.76 -10.58 -13.82
C ASP A 95 1.36 -11.98 -13.67
N ASP A 96 2.43 -12.24 -14.41
CA ASP A 96 3.15 -13.51 -14.43
C ASP A 96 4.19 -13.56 -13.31
N CYS A 97 4.12 -14.57 -12.44
CA CYS A 97 5.02 -14.80 -11.31
C CYS A 97 6.06 -15.88 -11.60
N GLY A 98 6.12 -16.39 -12.82
CA GLY A 98 7.02 -17.47 -13.22
C GLY A 98 6.58 -18.83 -12.69
N MET A 99 7.37 -19.85 -13.04
CA MET A 99 7.18 -21.22 -12.56
C MET A 99 7.70 -21.34 -11.12
N ARG A 100 6.78 -21.59 -10.18
CA ARG A 100 7.07 -21.76 -8.74
C ARG A 100 6.19 -22.85 -8.14
N ASN A 101 6.79 -23.86 -7.52
CA ASN A 101 6.07 -24.95 -6.86
C ASN A 101 6.46 -25.09 -5.38
N GLU A 102 7.32 -24.20 -4.91
CA GLU A 102 7.85 -24.13 -3.56
C GLU A 102 7.07 -23.14 -2.68
N ALA A 103 7.18 -23.33 -1.37
CA ALA A 103 6.72 -22.35 -0.40
C ALA A 103 7.59 -21.09 -0.48
N LEU A 104 6.96 -19.92 -0.37
CA LEU A 104 7.65 -18.63 -0.49
C LEU A 104 7.81 -17.96 0.88
N THR A 105 8.91 -17.24 1.03
CA THR A 105 9.18 -16.34 2.17
C THR A 105 9.54 -14.97 1.63
N GLY A 106 8.92 -13.92 2.16
CA GLY A 106 9.02 -12.58 1.60
C GLY A 106 8.01 -11.59 2.16
N THR A 107 7.62 -10.61 1.35
CA THR A 107 6.69 -9.54 1.73
C THR A 107 5.69 -9.30 0.61
N MET A 108 4.41 -9.24 0.97
CA MET A 108 3.36 -8.76 0.09
C MET A 108 3.24 -7.24 0.26
N LYS A 109 3.33 -6.50 -0.84
CA LYS A 109 3.23 -5.03 -0.81
C LYS A 109 1.94 -4.59 -1.49
N PHE A 110 1.12 -3.84 -0.78
CA PHE A 110 -0.09 -3.22 -1.29
C PHE A 110 0.16 -1.73 -1.47
N VAL A 111 0.30 -1.28 -2.71
CA VAL A 111 0.37 0.15 -3.04
C VAL A 111 -1.05 0.65 -3.15
N ILE A 112 -1.61 1.16 -2.05
CA ILE A 112 -3.02 1.58 -1.97
C ILE A 112 -3.22 2.92 -2.71
N SER A 113 -2.23 3.80 -2.61
CA SER A 113 -2.16 5.09 -3.33
C SER A 113 -0.70 5.51 -3.49
N ASP A 114 -0.45 6.61 -4.19
CA ASP A 114 0.89 7.18 -4.40
C ASP A 114 1.66 7.48 -3.09
N ASN A 115 0.95 7.54 -1.95
CA ASN A 115 1.49 7.92 -0.66
C ASN A 115 1.31 6.84 0.41
N ILE A 116 0.69 5.70 0.10
CA ILE A 116 0.41 4.64 1.08
C ILE A 116 0.83 3.28 0.51
N ILE A 117 1.78 2.64 1.20
CA ILE A 117 2.10 1.22 1.04
C ILE A 117 1.72 0.48 2.30
N VAL A 118 1.16 -0.71 2.18
CA VAL A 118 1.06 -1.69 3.26
C VAL A 118 2.00 -2.86 2.96
N GLU A 119 2.93 -3.16 3.87
CA GLU A 119 3.88 -4.27 3.75
C GLU A 119 3.53 -5.37 4.74
N VAL A 120 3.27 -6.58 4.22
CA VAL A 120 2.86 -7.73 5.01
C VAL A 120 3.88 -8.85 4.81
N PRO A 121 4.76 -9.11 5.80
CA PRO A 121 5.70 -10.21 5.71
C PRO A 121 4.97 -11.56 5.77
N PHE A 122 5.50 -12.54 5.05
CA PHE A 122 5.05 -13.92 5.08
C PHE A 122 6.25 -14.88 5.10
N LYS A 123 6.04 -16.07 5.66
CA LYS A 123 7.08 -17.10 5.76
C LYS A 123 6.49 -18.47 5.45
N ASP A 124 7.17 -19.20 4.57
CA ASP A 124 6.88 -20.57 4.17
C ASP A 124 5.41 -20.76 3.73
N VAL A 125 4.91 -19.86 2.88
CA VAL A 125 3.51 -19.84 2.42
C VAL A 125 3.37 -20.33 0.97
N PHE A 126 2.36 -21.18 0.72
CA PHE A 126 1.91 -21.55 -0.62
C PHE A 126 0.77 -20.63 -1.07
N PHE A 127 1.11 -19.60 -1.84
CA PHE A 127 0.11 -18.66 -2.39
C PHE A 127 -0.56 -19.16 -3.67
N PHE A 128 0.09 -20.05 -4.41
CA PHE A 128 -0.41 -20.50 -5.70
C PHE A 128 -1.16 -21.83 -5.57
N THR A 129 -2.36 -21.86 -6.14
CA THR A 129 -3.16 -23.07 -6.32
C THR A 129 -3.76 -23.02 -7.71
N ASP A 130 -3.76 -24.14 -8.45
CA ASP A 130 -4.11 -24.17 -9.88
C ASP A 130 -3.32 -23.11 -10.70
N ASN A 131 -2.04 -22.93 -10.36
CA ASN A 131 -1.15 -21.91 -10.92
C ASN A 131 -1.63 -20.44 -10.75
N LYS A 132 -2.49 -20.18 -9.74
CA LYS A 132 -3.07 -18.85 -9.50
C LYS A 132 -2.97 -18.45 -8.04
N CYS A 133 -2.67 -17.18 -7.81
CA CYS A 133 -2.89 -16.46 -6.58
C CYS A 133 -3.91 -15.36 -6.88
N VAL A 134 -5.13 -15.50 -6.39
CA VAL A 134 -6.20 -14.51 -6.59
C VAL A 134 -6.38 -13.72 -5.31
N ILE A 135 -6.04 -12.43 -5.37
CA ILE A 135 -6.26 -11.48 -4.29
C ILE A 135 -7.50 -10.66 -4.61
N GLN A 136 -8.49 -10.69 -3.71
CA GLN A 136 -9.67 -9.84 -3.78
C GLN A 136 -9.64 -8.85 -2.62
N LEU A 137 -9.47 -7.56 -2.93
CA LEU A 137 -9.55 -6.48 -1.96
C LEU A 137 -11.02 -6.18 -1.66
N VAL A 138 -11.43 -6.37 -0.40
CA VAL A 138 -12.84 -6.29 0.02
C VAL A 138 -13.15 -4.94 0.61
N SER A 139 -12.41 -4.49 1.62
CA SER A 139 -12.61 -3.19 2.26
C SER A 139 -11.34 -2.65 2.90
N TYR A 140 -11.31 -1.33 3.10
CA TYR A 140 -10.21 -0.63 3.74
C TYR A 140 -10.76 0.41 4.72
N ASN A 141 -10.34 0.33 5.98
CA ASN A 141 -10.68 1.32 6.99
C ASN A 141 -9.57 2.39 7.03
N VAL A 142 -9.89 3.61 6.62
CA VAL A 142 -8.90 4.71 6.59
C VAL A 142 -8.41 5.10 7.98
N GLY A 143 -9.23 4.93 9.03
CA GLY A 143 -8.88 5.29 10.40
C GLY A 143 -7.96 4.29 11.09
N THR A 144 -8.19 2.98 10.87
CA THR A 144 -7.38 1.90 11.48
C THR A 144 -6.33 1.33 10.53
N HIS A 145 -6.39 1.69 9.25
CA HIS A 145 -5.63 1.09 8.14
C HIS A 145 -5.82 -0.43 8.02
N GLU A 146 -6.87 -0.98 8.63
CA GLU A 146 -7.23 -2.38 8.46
C GLU A 146 -7.74 -2.63 7.04
N THR A 147 -7.24 -3.70 6.42
CA THR A 147 -7.66 -4.14 5.08
C THR A 147 -8.27 -5.52 5.17
N LEU A 148 -9.51 -5.69 4.71
CA LEU A 148 -10.10 -7.01 4.51
C LEU A 148 -9.86 -7.44 3.07
N LEU A 149 -9.41 -8.67 2.89
CA LEU A 149 -9.16 -9.26 1.58
C LEU A 149 -9.47 -10.74 1.57
N LYS A 150 -9.53 -11.32 0.38
CA LYS A 150 -9.46 -12.77 0.18
C LYS A 150 -8.21 -13.12 -0.59
N ILE A 151 -7.56 -14.21 -0.20
CA ILE A 151 -6.51 -14.85 -0.99
C ILE A 151 -7.01 -16.25 -1.34
N ASN A 152 -7.19 -16.52 -2.63
CA ASN A 152 -7.77 -17.77 -3.15
C ASN A 152 -9.08 -18.12 -2.44
N ASP A 153 -9.98 -17.14 -2.38
CA ASP A 153 -11.30 -17.22 -1.72
C ASP A 153 -11.28 -17.46 -0.20
N VAL A 154 -10.11 -17.44 0.46
CA VAL A 154 -10.01 -17.50 1.92
C VAL A 154 -9.95 -16.08 2.48
N ASP A 155 -10.78 -15.78 3.47
CA ASP A 155 -10.89 -14.46 4.08
C ASP A 155 -9.72 -14.15 5.04
N PHE A 156 -9.11 -12.99 4.84
CA PHE A 156 -8.00 -12.47 5.63
C PHE A 156 -8.23 -11.01 6.02
N LYS A 157 -7.58 -10.62 7.12
CA LYS A 157 -7.47 -9.25 7.58
C LYS A 157 -6.00 -8.88 7.69
N ILE A 158 -5.65 -7.71 7.15
CA ILE A 158 -4.37 -7.06 7.42
C ILE A 158 -4.62 -6.02 8.50
N THR A 159 -3.94 -6.18 9.64
CA THR A 159 -3.94 -5.19 10.72
C THR A 159 -2.63 -4.44 10.69
N ALA A 160 -2.68 -3.10 10.59
CA ALA A 160 -1.48 -2.27 10.67
C ALA A 160 -0.88 -2.33 12.08
N THR A 161 0.42 -2.62 12.17
CA THR A 161 1.15 -2.80 13.44
C THR A 161 2.12 -1.64 13.72
N ASP A 162 2.73 -1.10 12.67
CA ASP A 162 3.68 0.00 12.75
C ASP A 162 3.66 0.83 11.46
N LYS A 163 4.31 1.99 11.44
CA LYS A 163 4.45 2.83 10.24
C LYS A 163 5.83 3.45 10.11
N LYS A 164 6.28 3.57 8.87
CA LYS A 164 7.50 4.30 8.46
C LYS A 164 7.13 5.38 7.46
N ILE A 165 7.63 6.59 7.67
CA ILE A 165 7.39 7.72 6.76
C ILE A 165 8.67 8.01 5.98
N SER A 166 8.56 8.11 4.66
CA SER A 166 9.61 8.51 3.74
C SER A 166 9.21 9.84 3.10
N PRO A 167 10.13 10.81 2.94
CA PRO A 167 9.82 12.08 2.28
C PRO A 167 9.58 11.94 0.76
N LYS A 168 9.90 10.77 0.19
CA LYS A 168 9.67 10.46 -1.24
C LYS A 168 8.35 9.72 -1.42
N ALA A 169 7.70 9.93 -2.58
CA ALA A 169 6.52 9.17 -2.99
C ALA A 169 6.78 7.65 -2.99
N CYS A 170 5.70 6.87 -2.94
CA CYS A 170 5.78 5.42 -2.90
C CYS A 170 6.28 4.88 -4.24
N THR A 171 7.56 4.51 -4.31
CA THR A 171 8.14 3.87 -5.49
C THR A 171 8.35 2.39 -5.23
N MET A 172 7.74 1.55 -6.06
CA MET A 172 8.18 0.17 -6.22
C MET A 172 9.27 0.13 -7.29
N LYS A 173 10.48 -0.26 -6.90
CA LYS A 173 11.51 -0.61 -7.88
C LYS A 173 11.21 -2.03 -8.34
N MET A 174 10.85 -2.17 -9.62
CA MET A 174 10.90 -3.45 -10.32
C MET A 174 12.35 -3.83 -10.59
#